data_AF-A0A959VYD0-F1
#
_entry.id   AF-A0A959VYD0-F1
#
_cell.length_a   1.000
_cell.length_b   1.000
_cell.length_c   1.000
_cell.angle_alpha   90.00
_cell.angle_beta   90.00
_cell.angle_gamma   90.00
#
_symmetry.space_group_name_H-M   'P 1'
#
loop_
_entity.id
_entity.type
_entity.pdbx_description
1 polymer ?
#
loop_
_entity_poly.entity_id
_entity_poly.type
_entity_poly.pdbx_seq_one_letter_code
_entity_poly.pdbx_strand_id
1 'polypeptide(L)'
;MGSDSEHADSGAVDDLRASVGRVSLEVQALADRVQELVAAVESLAPRRATAPVAPASPSPVEGELVVSVSPLPELAMAAVAETALRGLSVVRKVVSVERSNAQATFVLEVDEGGELIAEMRRAMPVPITVDTAPDGSLNVVLEWAWGRSTTSAG
;
A
#
# COMPACT_ATOMS: atom_id res chain seq x y z
N MET A 1 -45.97 51.02 -3.44
CA MET A 1 -46.25 49.97 -2.45
C MET A 1 -45.21 48.89 -2.67
N GLY A 2 -44.24 48.77 -1.76
CA GLY A 2 -43.10 47.87 -1.91
C GLY A 2 -42.46 47.67 -0.55
N SER A 3 -43.03 46.75 0.24
CA SER A 3 -42.50 46.37 1.56
C SER A 3 -43.04 44.98 1.93
N ASP A 4 -42.70 43.95 1.15
CA ASP A 4 -42.97 42.55 1.51
C ASP A 4 -41.72 41.65 1.44
N SER A 5 -40.56 42.19 1.01
CA SER A 5 -39.35 41.38 0.78
C SER A 5 -38.41 41.28 2.00
N GLU A 6 -38.52 42.17 3.00
CA GLU A 6 -37.61 42.17 4.16
C GLU A 6 -37.90 41.08 5.21
N HIS A 7 -39.14 40.57 5.28
CA HIS A 7 -39.51 39.57 6.29
C HIS A 7 -39.24 38.12 5.84
N ALA A 8 -39.16 37.86 4.54
CA ALA A 8 -38.87 36.52 3.99
C ALA A 8 -37.39 36.13 4.13
N ASP A 9 -36.48 37.11 4.04
CA ASP A 9 -35.04 36.88 4.16
C ASP A 9 -34.60 36.55 5.61
N SER A 10 -35.29 37.10 6.61
CA SER A 10 -34.92 36.85 8.02
C SER A 10 -35.19 35.40 8.45
N GLY A 11 -36.30 34.79 7.99
CA GLY A 11 -36.62 33.39 8.29
C GLY A 11 -35.65 32.40 7.64
N ALA A 12 -35.26 32.66 6.39
CA ALA A 12 -34.28 31.83 5.69
C ALA A 12 -32.88 31.88 6.35
N VAL A 13 -32.49 33.03 6.90
CA VAL A 13 -31.23 33.20 7.64
C VAL A 13 -31.26 32.45 8.97
N ASP A 14 -32.38 32.46 9.69
CA ASP A 14 -32.53 31.70 10.94
C ASP A 14 -32.54 30.18 10.70
N ASP A 15 -33.20 29.72 9.64
CA ASP A 15 -33.17 28.31 9.22
C ASP A 15 -31.78 27.85 8.80
N LEU A 16 -31.01 28.72 8.12
CA LEU A 16 -29.62 28.47 7.77
C LEU A 16 -28.75 28.38 9.03
N ARG A 17 -28.93 29.28 10.00
CA ARG A 17 -28.21 29.24 11.29
C ARG A 17 -28.52 27.97 12.08
N ALA A 18 -29.79 27.56 12.13
CA ALA A 18 -30.20 26.30 12.76
C ALA A 18 -29.60 25.08 12.06
N SER A 19 -29.50 25.13 10.73
CA SER A 19 -28.90 24.05 9.93
C SER A 19 -27.38 23.98 10.09
N VAL A 20 -26.69 25.12 10.14
CA VAL A 20 -25.25 25.21 10.43
C VAL A 20 -24.95 24.70 11.85
N GLY A 21 -25.80 25.03 12.83
CA GLY A 21 -25.67 24.51 14.20
C GLY A 21 -25.78 22.99 14.27
N ARG A 22 -26.73 22.40 13.53
CA ARG A 22 -26.87 20.93 13.42
C ARG A 22 -25.68 20.27 12.75
N VAL A 23 -25.22 20.82 11.62
CA VAL A 23 -24.03 20.32 10.91
C VAL A 23 -22.79 20.41 11.80
N SER A 24 -22.62 21.49 12.56
CA SER A 24 -21.51 21.63 13.50
C SER A 24 -21.50 20.54 14.58
N LEU A 25 -22.66 20.13 15.07
CA LEU A 25 -22.78 19.04 16.06
C LEU A 25 -22.47 17.67 15.43
N GLU A 26 -22.91 17.43 14.19
CA GLU A 26 -22.58 16.20 13.46
C GLU A 26 -21.09 16.10 13.14
N VAL A 27 -20.45 17.21 12.77
CA VAL A 27 -19.00 17.27 12.53
C VAL A 27 -18.23 17.01 13.82
N GLN A 28 -18.69 17.57 14.95
CA GLN A 28 -18.07 17.30 16.25
C GLN A 28 -18.20 15.82 16.65
N ALA A 29 -19.40 15.25 16.50
CA ALA A 29 -19.63 13.83 16.79
C ALA A 29 -18.81 12.90 15.87
N LEU A 30 -18.57 13.31 14.61
CA LEU A 30 -17.69 12.59 13.70
C LEU A 30 -16.22 12.69 14.13
N ALA A 31 -15.77 13.88 14.55
CA ALA A 31 -14.41 14.08 15.05
C ALA A 31 -14.14 13.22 16.29
N ASP A 32 -15.09 13.14 17.22
CA ASP A 32 -14.97 12.31 18.42
C ASP A 32 -14.86 10.82 18.05
N ARG A 33 -15.67 10.34 17.10
CA ARG A 33 -15.61 8.95 16.60
C ARG A 33 -14.29 8.63 15.89
N VAL A 34 -13.74 9.58 15.14
CA VAL A 34 -12.45 9.41 14.47
C VAL A 34 -11.33 9.33 15.51
N GLN A 35 -11.37 10.16 16.56
CA GLN A 35 -10.40 10.06 17.65
C GLN A 35 -10.47 8.72 18.39
N GLU A 36 -11.68 8.24 18.67
CA GLU A 36 -11.88 6.92 19.29
C GLU A 36 -11.35 5.79 18.39
N LEU A 37 -11.57 5.87 17.08
CA LEU A 37 -11.02 4.92 16.12
C LEU A 37 -9.49 4.95 16.08
N VAL A 38 -8.88 6.14 16.08
CA VAL A 38 -7.42 6.29 16.12
C VAL A 38 -6.87 5.65 17.40
N ALA A 39 -7.46 5.95 18.56
CA ALA A 39 -7.05 5.35 19.83
C ALA A 39 -7.22 3.83 19.84
N ALA A 40 -8.30 3.30 19.27
CA ALA A 40 -8.51 1.87 19.14
C ALA A 40 -7.46 1.22 18.23
N VAL A 41 -7.13 1.84 17.09
CA VAL A 41 -6.08 1.39 16.18
C VAL A 41 -4.71 1.42 16.85
N GLU A 42 -4.38 2.49 17.59
CA GLU A 42 -3.14 2.57 18.35
C GLU A 42 -3.06 1.52 19.47
N SER A 43 -4.19 1.18 20.10
CA SER A 43 -4.25 0.12 21.11
C SER A 43 -4.08 -1.30 20.53
N LEU A 44 -4.54 -1.49 19.29
CA LEU A 44 -4.44 -2.74 18.54
C LEU A 44 -3.09 -2.87 17.83
N ALA A 45 -2.37 -1.76 17.63
CA ALA A 45 -1.02 -1.77 17.13
C ALA A 45 -0.11 -2.44 18.18
N PRO A 46 0.51 -3.60 17.87
CA PRO A 46 1.43 -4.24 18.80
C PRO A 46 2.55 -3.24 19.11
N ARG A 47 2.75 -2.93 20.40
CA ARG A 47 3.91 -2.18 20.88
C ARG A 47 5.13 -2.83 20.26
N ARG A 48 5.80 -2.07 19.40
CA ARG A 48 7.02 -2.44 18.67
C ARG A 48 8.02 -3.00 19.67
N ALA A 49 8.00 -4.32 19.86
CA ALA A 49 9.15 -5.02 20.40
C ALA A 49 10.23 -4.78 19.35
N THR A 50 11.25 -4.01 19.71
CA THR A 50 12.54 -4.10 19.06
C THR A 50 12.98 -5.55 19.22
N ALA A 51 12.57 -6.38 18.27
CA ALA A 51 13.03 -7.74 18.16
C ALA A 51 14.55 -7.66 18.00
N PRO A 52 15.31 -8.52 18.71
CA PRO A 52 16.75 -8.58 18.56
C PRO A 52 17.06 -8.83 17.09
N VAL A 53 18.07 -8.11 16.57
CA VAL A 53 18.65 -8.34 15.24
C VAL A 53 18.82 -9.86 15.08
N ALA A 54 18.00 -10.44 14.19
CA ALA A 54 18.16 -11.83 13.79
C ALA A 54 19.56 -11.97 13.16
N PRO A 55 20.24 -13.12 13.35
CA PRO A 55 21.57 -13.33 12.79
C PRO A 55 21.51 -13.10 11.27
N ALA A 56 22.54 -12.44 10.75
CA ALA A 56 22.68 -12.10 9.34
C ALA A 56 22.21 -13.26 8.45
N SER A 57 21.28 -12.95 7.55
CA SER A 57 20.84 -13.87 6.50
C SER A 57 22.08 -14.48 5.83
N PRO A 58 22.14 -15.83 5.64
CA PRO A 58 23.25 -16.44 4.96
C PRO A 58 23.37 -15.82 3.56
N SER A 59 24.59 -15.49 3.15
CA SER A 59 24.87 -15.02 1.81
C SER A 59 24.25 -15.99 0.80
N PRO A 60 23.60 -15.49 -0.27
CA PRO A 60 22.94 -16.34 -1.25
C PRO A 60 23.93 -17.36 -1.81
N VAL A 61 23.53 -18.63 -1.80
CA VAL A 61 24.31 -19.74 -2.35
C VAL A 61 24.20 -19.70 -3.89
N GLU A 62 25.14 -20.29 -4.60
CA GLU A 62 25.12 -20.39 -6.07
C GLU A 62 23.77 -20.96 -6.56
N GLY A 63 22.99 -20.15 -7.29
CA GLY A 63 21.60 -20.45 -7.72
C GLY A 63 20.49 -19.69 -6.98
N GLU A 64 20.82 -18.93 -5.93
CA GLU A 64 19.88 -18.08 -5.19
C GLU A 64 19.97 -16.61 -5.65
N LEU A 65 18.82 -15.97 -5.85
CA LEU A 65 18.68 -14.58 -6.26
C LEU A 65 17.90 -13.79 -5.22
N VAL A 66 18.46 -12.64 -4.80
CA VAL A 66 17.81 -11.72 -3.88
C VAL A 66 16.97 -10.73 -4.67
N VAL A 67 15.68 -10.66 -4.38
CA VAL A 67 14.70 -9.76 -5.02
C VAL A 67 14.07 -8.87 -3.96
N SER A 68 14.36 -7.58 -4.00
CA SER A 68 13.74 -6.56 -3.16
C SER A 68 12.58 -5.91 -3.90
N VAL A 69 11.40 -5.85 -3.28
CA VAL A 69 10.18 -5.27 -3.85
C VAL A 69 9.75 -4.06 -3.03
N SER A 70 9.65 -2.88 -3.65
CA SER A 70 9.21 -1.64 -3.01
C SER A 70 8.54 -0.67 -4.01
N PRO A 71 7.79 0.35 -3.55
CA PRO A 71 7.12 0.42 -2.27
C PRO A 71 5.95 -0.58 -2.20
N LEU A 72 5.67 -1.14 -1.03
CA LEU A 72 4.50 -1.96 -0.75
C LEU A 72 3.55 -1.16 0.16
N PRO A 73 2.42 -0.67 -0.37
CA PRO A 73 1.53 0.22 0.39
C PRO A 73 0.85 -0.47 1.58
N GLU A 74 0.68 -1.79 1.55
CA GLU A 74 0.08 -2.58 2.64
C GLU A 74 0.81 -3.90 2.85
N LEU A 75 0.82 -4.42 4.09
CA LEU A 75 1.42 -5.71 4.43
C LEU A 75 0.80 -6.89 3.66
N ALA A 76 -0.48 -6.80 3.28
CA ALA A 76 -1.14 -7.79 2.43
C ALA A 76 -0.53 -7.87 1.02
N MET A 77 0.00 -6.76 0.51
CA MET A 77 0.61 -6.70 -0.82
C MET A 77 1.97 -7.41 -0.86
N ALA A 78 2.66 -7.55 0.28
CA ALA A 78 3.83 -8.40 0.38
C ALA A 78 3.50 -9.88 0.16
N ALA A 79 2.34 -10.35 0.66
CA ALA A 79 1.87 -11.71 0.42
C ALA A 79 1.43 -11.92 -1.03
N VAL A 80 0.84 -10.89 -1.66
CA VAL A 80 0.52 -10.92 -3.11
C VAL A 80 1.81 -10.99 -3.93
N ALA A 81 2.82 -10.19 -3.61
CA ALA A 81 4.13 -10.26 -4.26
C ALA A 81 4.79 -11.63 -4.09
N GLU A 82 4.74 -12.19 -2.88
CA GLU A 82 5.24 -13.55 -2.61
C GLU A 82 4.50 -14.61 -3.45
N THR A 83 3.17 -14.52 -3.50
CA THR A 83 2.33 -15.46 -4.26
C THR A 83 2.60 -15.35 -5.75
N ALA A 84 2.75 -14.12 -6.27
CA ALA A 84 3.09 -13.89 -7.66
C ALA A 84 4.47 -14.46 -8.00
N LEU A 85 5.48 -14.23 -7.15
CA LEU A 85 6.83 -14.78 -7.32
C LEU A 85 6.84 -16.31 -7.26
N ARG A 86 6.09 -16.93 -6.34
CA ARG A 86 5.91 -18.39 -6.28
C ARG A 86 5.19 -18.97 -7.50
N GLY A 87 4.39 -18.17 -8.18
CA GLY A 87 3.65 -18.57 -9.37
C GLY A 87 4.46 -18.54 -10.67
N LEU A 88 5.68 -18.00 -10.64
CA LEU A 88 6.56 -17.96 -11.81
C LEU A 88 7.16 -19.33 -12.07
N SER A 89 7.16 -19.77 -13.32
CA SER A 89 7.68 -21.07 -13.73
C SER A 89 9.17 -21.21 -13.46
N VAL A 90 9.92 -20.11 -13.50
CA VAL A 90 11.37 -20.12 -13.24
C VAL A 90 11.73 -20.15 -11.76
N VAL A 91 10.79 -19.89 -10.85
CA VAL A 91 11.05 -19.86 -9.41
C VAL A 91 10.80 -21.24 -8.83
N ARG A 92 11.88 -21.96 -8.48
CA ARG A 92 11.79 -23.27 -7.84
C ARG A 92 11.24 -23.15 -6.43
N LYS A 93 11.76 -22.18 -5.68
CA LYS A 93 11.45 -22.04 -4.25
C LYS A 93 11.71 -20.62 -3.76
N VAL A 94 10.85 -20.15 -2.87
CA VAL A 94 11.14 -19.00 -2.01
C VAL A 94 11.85 -19.50 -0.76
N VAL A 95 13.13 -19.14 -0.62
CA VAL A 95 14.02 -19.57 0.47
C VAL A 95 13.74 -18.77 1.73
N SER A 96 13.61 -17.46 1.61
CA SER A 96 13.30 -16.58 2.73
C SER A 96 12.54 -15.33 2.28
N VAL A 97 11.81 -14.73 3.23
CA VAL A 97 11.08 -13.48 3.04
C VAL A 97 11.34 -12.59 4.25
N GLU A 98 11.99 -11.45 4.02
CA GLU A 98 12.20 -10.42 5.03
C GLU A 98 11.31 -9.22 4.68
N ARG A 99 10.48 -8.78 5.64
CA ARG A 99 9.55 -7.66 5.43
C ARG A 99 9.98 -6.51 6.32
N SER A 100 10.21 -5.35 5.72
CA SER A 100 10.63 -4.15 6.44
C SER A 100 9.88 -2.93 5.90
N ASN A 101 9.01 -2.34 6.73
CA ASN A 101 8.19 -1.18 6.37
C ASN A 101 7.41 -1.40 5.06
N ALA A 102 7.66 -0.56 4.05
CA ALA A 102 7.08 -0.62 2.71
C ALA A 102 7.95 -1.41 1.72
N GLN A 103 8.81 -2.32 2.19
CA GLN A 103 9.66 -3.15 1.34
C GLN A 103 9.57 -4.61 1.80
N ALA A 104 9.61 -5.53 0.83
CA ALA A 104 9.83 -6.94 1.10
C ALA A 104 11.01 -7.45 0.27
N THR A 105 11.91 -8.16 0.92
CA THR A 105 13.08 -8.80 0.32
C THR A 105 12.85 -10.30 0.29
N PHE A 106 12.93 -10.89 -0.89
CA PHE A 106 12.72 -12.31 -1.15
C PHE A 106 14.05 -12.92 -1.58
N VAL A 107 14.42 -14.06 -1.01
CA VAL A 107 15.50 -14.89 -1.55
C VAL A 107 14.85 -16.03 -2.32
N LEU A 108 15.11 -16.09 -3.62
CA LEU A 108 14.49 -17.02 -4.56
C LEU A 108 15.55 -18.00 -5.08
N GLU A 109 15.22 -19.28 -5.11
CA GLU A 109 15.95 -20.27 -5.89
C GLU A 109 15.33 -20.29 -7.30
N VAL A 110 16.14 -20.00 -8.33
CA VAL A 110 15.69 -19.84 -9.71
C VAL A 110 16.30 -20.93 -10.58
N ASP A 111 15.55 -21.43 -11.57
CA ASP A 111 16.07 -22.35 -12.57
C ASP A 111 17.27 -21.77 -13.34
N GLU A 112 18.30 -22.58 -13.54
CA GLU A 112 19.47 -22.22 -14.34
C GLU A 112 19.05 -21.88 -15.79
N GLY A 113 19.27 -20.62 -16.20
CA GLY A 113 18.91 -20.11 -17.53
C GLY A 113 17.50 -19.54 -17.66
N GLY A 114 16.73 -19.45 -16.56
CA GLY A 114 15.42 -18.80 -16.55
C GLY A 114 15.50 -17.27 -16.60
N GLU A 115 14.74 -16.63 -17.49
CA GLU A 115 14.62 -15.17 -17.54
C GLU A 115 13.58 -14.66 -16.53
N LEU A 116 13.97 -14.58 -15.25
CA LEU A 116 13.09 -14.13 -14.16
C LEU A 116 12.44 -12.76 -14.43
N ILE A 117 13.20 -11.79 -14.94
CA ILE A 117 12.68 -10.45 -15.21
C ILE A 117 11.57 -10.49 -16.28
N ALA A 118 11.76 -11.29 -17.34
CA ALA A 118 10.79 -11.41 -18.41
C ALA A 118 9.50 -12.10 -17.92
N GLU A 119 9.64 -13.13 -17.09
CA GLU A 119 8.49 -13.79 -16.46
C GLU A 119 7.74 -12.86 -15.50
N MET A 120 8.45 -12.14 -14.64
CA MET A 120 7.85 -11.16 -13.73
C MET A 120 7.06 -10.11 -14.50
N ARG A 121 7.61 -9.56 -15.59
CA ARG A 121 6.90 -8.59 -16.45
C ARG A 121 5.65 -9.16 -17.12
N ARG A 122 5.64 -10.46 -17.40
CA ARG A 122 4.51 -11.14 -18.04
C ARG A 122 3.40 -11.50 -17.04
N ALA A 123 3.78 -11.93 -15.84
CA ALA A 123 2.86 -12.43 -14.83
C ALA A 123 2.31 -11.33 -13.92
N MET A 124 3.04 -10.23 -13.73
CA MET A 124 2.62 -9.14 -12.85
C MET A 124 1.56 -8.27 -13.54
N PRO A 125 0.42 -7.98 -12.88
CA PRO A 125 -0.65 -7.17 -13.44
C PRO A 125 -0.35 -5.65 -13.44
N VAL A 126 0.81 -5.26 -12.91
CA VAL A 126 1.26 -3.87 -12.81
C VAL A 126 2.60 -3.69 -13.53
N PRO A 127 2.89 -2.51 -14.10
CA PRO A 127 4.22 -2.21 -14.60
C PRO A 127 5.25 -2.34 -13.48
N ILE A 128 6.39 -2.95 -13.82
CA ILE A 128 7.50 -3.14 -12.89
C ILE A 128 8.77 -2.52 -13.49
N THR A 129 9.49 -1.78 -12.68
CA THR A 129 10.85 -1.31 -12.97
C THR A 129 11.82 -2.24 -12.24
N VAL A 130 12.85 -2.71 -12.91
CA VAL A 130 13.82 -3.65 -12.32
C VAL A 130 15.21 -3.07 -12.49
N ASP A 131 15.87 -2.82 -11.37
CA ASP A 131 17.26 -2.39 -11.30
C ASP A 131 18.11 -3.55 -10.79
N THR A 132 19.08 -3.98 -11.59
CA THR A 132 20.05 -5.00 -11.20
C THR A 132 21.22 -4.33 -10.50
N ALA A 133 21.44 -4.67 -9.24
CA ALA A 133 22.55 -4.17 -8.48
C ALA A 133 23.88 -4.86 -8.88
N PRO A 134 25.04 -4.27 -8.58
CA PRO A 134 26.34 -4.83 -8.96
C PRO A 134 26.65 -6.19 -8.32
N ASP A 135 25.97 -6.54 -7.23
CA ASP A 135 26.06 -7.83 -6.54
C ASP A 135 25.15 -8.91 -7.15
N GLY A 136 24.42 -8.58 -8.22
CA GLY A 136 23.47 -9.47 -8.88
C GLY A 136 22.07 -9.48 -8.27
N SER A 137 21.83 -8.74 -7.18
CA SER A 137 20.49 -8.62 -6.60
C SER A 137 19.56 -7.77 -7.47
N LEU A 138 18.26 -8.03 -7.41
CA LEU A 138 17.24 -7.29 -8.14
C LEU A 138 16.47 -6.37 -7.21
N ASN A 139 16.45 -5.09 -7.52
CA ASN A 139 15.53 -4.12 -6.93
C ASN A 139 14.35 -3.93 -7.89
N VAL A 140 13.18 -4.38 -7.48
CA VAL A 140 11.95 -4.33 -8.25
C VAL A 140 11.07 -3.25 -7.66
N VAL A 141 10.86 -2.20 -8.44
CA VAL A 141 9.90 -1.15 -8.12
C VAL A 141 8.56 -1.45 -8.76
N LEU A 142 7.53 -1.61 -7.94
CA LEU A 142 6.17 -1.84 -8.42
C LEU A 142 5.45 -0.50 -8.58
N GLU A 143 5.03 -0.19 -9.80
CA GLU A 143 4.15 0.93 -10.04
C GLU A 143 2.70 0.50 -9.78
N TRP A 144 2.26 0.62 -8.53
CA TRP A 144 0.88 0.32 -8.14
C TRP A 144 -0.10 1.34 -8.74
N ALA A 145 -0.46 1.16 -10.01
CA ALA A 145 -1.52 1.91 -10.67
C ALA A 145 -2.89 1.23 -10.44
N TRP A 146 -3.29 1.05 -9.18
CA TRP A 146 -4.66 0.64 -8.89
C TRP A 146 -5.54 1.90 -8.98
N GLY A 147 -6.26 2.08 -10.09
CA GLY A 147 -7.33 3.07 -10.20
C GLY A 147 -7.16 4.23 -11.19
N ARG A 148 -6.14 4.25 -12.06
CA ARG A 148 -6.30 5.02 -13.31
C ARG A 148 -7.05 4.15 -14.30
N SER A 149 -8.38 4.16 -14.18
CA SER A 149 -9.19 3.97 -15.38
C SER A 149 -8.58 4.90 -16.42
N THR A 150 -8.05 4.36 -17.50
CA THR A 150 -7.72 5.17 -18.67
C THR A 150 -9.01 5.84 -19.06
N THR A 151 -9.21 7.08 -18.63
CA THR A 151 -10.21 7.95 -19.23
C THR A 151 -9.71 8.17 -20.64
N SER A 152 -10.09 7.25 -21.53
CA SER A 152 -10.09 7.47 -22.96
C SER A 152 -11.11 8.58 -23.17
N ALA A 153 -10.66 9.81 -23.04
CA ALA A 153 -11.36 10.97 -23.57
C ALA A 153 -10.96 11.02 -25.05
N GLY A 154 -11.77 10.34 -25.87
CA GLY A 154 -11.93 10.68 -27.29
C GLY A 154 -12.82 11.89 -27.46
#